data_AF-A0A1V6J1D7-F1
#
_entry.id   AF-A0A1V6J1D7-F1
#
_cell.length_a   1.000
_cell.length_b   1.000
_cell.length_c   1.000
_cell.angle_alpha   90.00
_cell.angle_beta   90.00
_cell.angle_gamma   90.00
#
_symmetry.space_group_name_H-M   'P 1'
#
loop_
_entity.id
_entity.type
_entity.pdbx_description
1 polymer ?
#
loop_
_entity_poly.entity_id
_entity_poly.type
_entity_poly.pdbx_seq_one_letter_code
_entity_poly.pdbx_strand_id
1 'polypeptide(L)'
;MFISEGDVLDAVHRIAGEIMVDYKEVPQDINLAYNQADRIRCGDNGIFKGVPLTKEQKKLSKIAHSIYTKYRTDGKYILNGDRLIICQSNANKAEIQNEYQDAEINPIGDWTGGTDVDTGATNRKLGSDMADSVTGGGLHGKDLSKADVSVNIYAWLKAQETDAPVEFCCAIGDEIIDGRPYSEIVEIVREFISDLGGFEKFAEWGLV
;
A
#
# COMPACT_ATOMS: atom_id res chain seq x y z
N MET A 1 10.87 19.56 -5.99
CA MET A 1 12.20 18.93 -6.03
C MET A 1 12.10 17.84 -7.07
N PHE A 2 12.87 17.93 -8.15
CA PHE A 2 12.96 16.83 -9.11
C PHE A 2 13.92 15.80 -8.55
N ILE A 3 13.55 14.53 -8.59
CA ILE A 3 14.47 13.44 -8.28
C ILE A 3 15.35 13.29 -9.52
N SER A 4 16.67 13.18 -9.37
CA SER A 4 17.51 13.04 -10.55
C SER A 4 17.23 11.68 -11.22
N GLU A 5 17.37 11.61 -12.54
CA GLU A 5 17.26 10.34 -13.27
C GLU A 5 18.21 9.29 -12.69
N GLY A 6 19.43 9.69 -12.31
CA GLY A 6 20.40 8.82 -11.64
C GLY A 6 19.87 8.24 -10.33
N ASP A 7 19.26 9.06 -9.46
CA ASP A 7 18.69 8.57 -8.19
C ASP A 7 17.54 7.58 -8.44
N VAL A 8 16.74 7.79 -9.49
CA VAL A 8 15.68 6.84 -9.88
C VAL A 8 16.27 5.54 -10.37
N LEU A 9 17.27 5.59 -11.26
CA LEU A 9 17.94 4.40 -11.79
C LEU A 9 18.63 3.60 -10.69
N ASP A 10 19.31 4.26 -9.75
CA ASP A 10 19.95 3.64 -8.59
C ASP A 10 18.92 2.97 -7.66
N ALA A 11 17.78 3.63 -7.42
CA ALA A 11 16.69 3.06 -6.64
C ALA A 11 16.09 1.81 -7.32
N VAL A 12 15.85 1.87 -8.64
CA VAL A 12 15.34 0.72 -9.40
C VAL A 12 16.35 -0.42 -9.37
N HIS A 13 17.63 -0.15 -9.60
CA HIS A 13 18.68 -1.17 -9.56
C HIS A 13 18.78 -1.85 -8.20
N ARG A 14 18.67 -1.08 -7.11
CA ARG A 14 18.68 -1.61 -5.73
C ARG A 14 17.50 -2.52 -5.44
N ILE A 15 16.32 -2.24 -5.99
CA ILE A 15 15.08 -2.98 -5.71
C ILE A 15 14.90 -4.18 -6.65
N ALA A 16 15.08 -3.97 -7.95
CA ALA A 16 14.76 -4.95 -9.00
C ALA A 16 15.99 -5.63 -9.61
N GLY A 17 17.21 -5.17 -9.27
CA GLY A 17 18.44 -5.68 -9.84
C GLY A 17 18.72 -5.10 -11.23
N GLU A 18 19.41 -5.87 -12.06
CA GLU A 18 19.79 -5.45 -13.41
C GLU A 18 18.62 -5.64 -14.38
N ILE A 19 17.92 -4.55 -14.68
CA ILE A 19 16.83 -4.50 -15.66
C ILE A 19 16.98 -3.30 -16.60
N MET A 20 16.36 -3.41 -17.78
CA MET A 20 16.21 -2.25 -18.67
C MET A 20 15.17 -1.29 -18.08
N VAL A 21 15.54 -0.02 -17.93
CA VAL A 21 14.65 1.03 -17.44
C VAL A 21 14.41 2.05 -18.54
N ASP A 22 13.14 2.28 -18.86
CA ASP A 22 12.69 3.41 -19.68
C ASP A 22 12.07 4.46 -18.74
N TYR A 23 12.78 5.56 -18.53
CA TYR A 23 12.41 6.59 -17.56
C TYR A 23 11.94 7.87 -18.25
N LYS A 24 10.80 8.39 -17.80
CA LYS A 24 10.26 9.67 -18.23
C LYS A 24 9.52 10.35 -17.11
N GLU A 25 10.01 11.52 -16.70
CA GLU A 25 9.34 12.44 -15.79
C GLU A 25 8.92 13.71 -16.55
N VAL A 26 7.76 14.26 -16.19
CA VAL A 26 7.24 15.53 -16.72
C VAL A 26 6.76 16.40 -15.55
N PRO A 27 6.84 17.74 -15.67
CA PRO A 27 6.34 18.61 -14.63
C PRO A 27 4.83 18.44 -14.41
N GLN A 28 4.39 18.59 -13.17
CA GLN A 28 2.97 18.68 -12.84
C GLN A 28 2.33 19.87 -13.56
N ASP A 29 1.04 19.75 -13.92
CA ASP A 29 0.27 20.87 -14.45
C ASP A 29 0.34 22.09 -13.54
N ILE A 30 0.46 23.28 -14.15
CA ILE A 30 0.73 24.51 -13.43
C ILE A 30 -0.41 24.92 -12.49
N ASN A 31 -1.67 24.67 -12.86
CA ASN A 31 -2.82 24.98 -12.00
C ASN A 31 -2.87 24.04 -10.80
N LEU A 32 -2.56 22.76 -11.01
CA LEU A 32 -2.46 21.78 -9.93
C LEU A 32 -1.29 22.07 -8.99
N ALA A 33 -0.17 22.56 -9.51
CA ALA A 33 0.96 23.01 -8.70
C ALA A 33 0.60 24.26 -7.88
N TYR A 34 -0.08 25.24 -8.48
CA TYR A 34 -0.55 26.44 -7.77
C TYR A 34 -1.53 26.12 -6.63
N ASN A 35 -2.32 25.05 -6.74
CA ASN A 35 -3.19 24.58 -5.66
C ASN A 35 -2.44 24.30 -4.35
N GLN A 36 -1.12 24.06 -4.41
CA GLN A 36 -0.25 23.75 -3.26
C GLN A 36 0.75 24.87 -2.93
N ALA A 37 0.69 26.02 -3.61
CA ALA A 37 1.74 27.04 -3.55
C ALA A 37 1.70 27.92 -2.29
N ASP A 38 0.51 28.33 -1.85
CA ASP A 38 0.33 29.22 -0.70
C ASP A 38 -0.14 28.48 0.57
N ARG A 39 -0.85 27.38 0.39
CA ARG A 39 -1.32 26.48 1.44
C ARG A 39 -1.57 25.09 0.88
N ILE A 40 -1.52 24.08 1.74
CA ILE A 40 -1.74 22.69 1.36
C ILE A 40 -3.24 22.42 1.35
N ARG A 41 -3.75 22.04 0.18
CA ARG A 41 -5.17 21.77 -0.08
C ARG A 41 -5.37 20.35 -0.62
N CYS A 42 -6.59 19.83 -0.60
CA CYS A 42 -6.94 18.58 -1.26
C CYS A 42 -6.45 18.60 -2.72
N GLY A 43 -5.57 17.64 -3.07
CA GLY A 43 -4.87 17.61 -4.34
C GLY A 43 -5.70 17.04 -5.50
N ASP A 44 -6.78 16.32 -5.20
CA ASP A 44 -7.71 15.75 -6.18
C ASP A 44 -9.03 15.36 -5.51
N ASN A 45 -10.11 15.34 -6.26
CA ASN A 45 -11.43 14.95 -5.76
C ASN A 45 -11.50 13.45 -5.50
N GLY A 46 -12.26 13.05 -4.48
CA GLY A 46 -12.50 11.63 -4.24
C GLY A 46 -13.42 11.34 -3.07
N ILE A 47 -13.70 10.06 -2.92
CA ILE A 47 -14.37 9.47 -1.75
C ILE A 47 -13.35 8.52 -1.12
N PHE A 48 -13.19 8.66 0.20
CA PHE A 48 -12.17 8.00 0.99
C PHE A 48 -12.84 7.30 2.16
N LYS A 49 -12.35 6.12 2.51
CA LYS A 49 -13.02 5.26 3.47
C LYS A 49 -12.01 4.61 4.40
N GLY A 50 -12.37 4.50 5.68
CA GLY A 50 -11.69 3.67 6.66
C GLY A 50 -12.65 2.63 7.21
N VAL A 51 -12.17 1.40 7.37
CA VAL A 51 -12.91 0.29 7.98
C VAL A 51 -12.01 -0.40 9.01
N PRO A 52 -12.50 -0.67 10.24
CA PRO A 52 -11.75 -1.42 11.23
C PRO A 52 -11.33 -2.80 10.70
N LEU A 53 -10.06 -3.15 10.90
CA LEU A 53 -9.54 -4.44 10.47
C LEU A 53 -10.19 -5.60 11.25
N THR A 54 -10.71 -6.58 10.51
CA THR A 54 -11.32 -7.78 11.08
C THR A 54 -10.26 -8.70 11.71
N LYS A 55 -10.72 -9.62 12.58
CA LYS A 55 -9.83 -10.66 13.15
C LYS A 55 -9.21 -11.55 12.07
N GLU A 56 -9.95 -11.84 11.00
CA GLU A 56 -9.50 -12.65 9.89
C GLU A 56 -8.37 -11.96 9.11
N GLN A 57 -8.55 -10.68 8.77
CA GLN A 57 -7.52 -9.87 8.10
C GLN A 57 -6.25 -9.77 8.93
N LYS A 58 -6.36 -9.45 10.24
CA LYS A 58 -5.21 -9.39 11.16
C LYS A 58 -4.49 -10.75 11.26
N LYS A 59 -5.23 -11.86 11.23
CA LYS A 59 -4.66 -13.21 11.25
C LYS A 59 -3.91 -13.51 9.94
N LEU A 60 -4.51 -13.20 8.79
CA LEU A 60 -3.90 -13.42 7.48
C LEU A 60 -2.64 -12.57 7.29
N SER A 61 -2.68 -11.28 7.65
CA SER A 61 -1.52 -10.37 7.61
C SER A 61 -0.36 -10.95 8.43
N LYS A 62 -0.60 -11.35 9.69
CA LYS A 62 0.45 -11.99 10.53
C LYS A 62 1.07 -13.24 9.88
N ILE A 63 0.26 -14.10 9.26
CA ILE A 63 0.74 -15.29 8.55
C ILE A 63 1.62 -14.88 7.37
N ALA A 64 1.16 -13.94 6.55
CA ALA A 64 1.90 -13.42 5.39
C ALA A 64 3.26 -12.85 5.80
N HIS A 65 3.30 -12.00 6.84
CA HIS A 65 4.54 -11.45 7.39
C HIS A 65 5.50 -12.53 7.91
N SER A 66 4.98 -13.54 8.63
CA SER A 66 5.78 -14.64 9.16
C SER A 66 6.43 -15.45 8.04
N ILE A 67 5.67 -15.78 7.00
CA ILE A 67 6.16 -16.55 5.85
C ILE A 67 7.17 -15.71 5.06
N TYR A 68 6.86 -14.44 4.79
CA TYR A 68 7.77 -13.55 4.07
C TYR A 68 9.09 -13.35 4.82
N THR A 69 9.07 -13.27 6.16
CA THR A 69 10.30 -13.18 6.97
C THR A 69 11.23 -14.38 6.73
N LYS A 70 10.66 -15.57 6.52
CA LYS A 70 11.40 -16.82 6.28
C LYS A 70 11.91 -16.94 4.84
N TYR A 71 11.06 -16.69 3.86
CA TYR A 71 11.37 -16.98 2.46
C TYR A 71 11.81 -15.76 1.64
N ARG A 72 11.32 -14.56 1.97
CA ARG A 72 11.64 -13.27 1.30
C ARG A 72 11.38 -13.27 -0.21
N THR A 73 10.37 -14.02 -0.64
CA THR A 73 10.01 -14.23 -2.04
C THR A 73 8.49 -14.09 -2.22
N ASP A 74 8.02 -14.08 -3.47
CA ASP A 74 6.61 -13.92 -3.83
C ASP A 74 5.73 -14.94 -3.12
N GLY A 75 4.61 -14.46 -2.58
CA GLY A 75 3.65 -15.21 -1.81
C GLY A 75 2.23 -14.64 -1.97
N LYS A 76 1.24 -15.54 -2.05
CA LYS A 76 -0.19 -15.20 -2.12
C LYS A 76 -0.94 -16.05 -1.11
N TYR A 77 -1.79 -15.40 -0.33
CA TYR A 77 -2.43 -16.02 0.82
C TYR A 77 -3.93 -15.71 0.82
N ILE A 78 -4.74 -16.71 1.13
CA ILE A 78 -6.18 -16.57 1.29
C ILE A 78 -6.58 -17.24 2.60
N LEU A 79 -7.33 -16.54 3.42
CA LEU A 79 -8.02 -17.10 4.57
C LEU A 79 -9.52 -16.88 4.38
N ASN A 80 -10.30 -17.96 4.43
CA ASN A 80 -11.76 -17.91 4.35
C ASN A 80 -12.33 -18.80 5.45
N GLY A 81 -12.64 -18.20 6.60
CA GLY A 81 -12.94 -18.95 7.82
C GLY A 81 -11.72 -19.78 8.25
N ASP A 82 -11.88 -21.11 8.26
CA ASP A 82 -10.81 -22.03 8.63
C ASP A 82 -9.95 -22.48 7.43
N ARG A 83 -10.40 -22.20 6.20
CA ARG A 83 -9.67 -22.59 4.99
C ARG A 83 -8.53 -21.60 4.73
N LEU A 84 -7.30 -22.03 5.03
CA LEU A 84 -6.07 -21.30 4.73
C LEU A 84 -5.43 -21.86 3.46
N ILE A 85 -5.19 -20.99 2.47
CA ILE A 85 -4.47 -21.31 1.24
C ILE A 85 -3.19 -20.48 1.22
N ILE A 86 -2.05 -21.16 1.02
CA ILE A 86 -0.73 -20.53 0.96
C ILE A 86 -0.08 -20.94 -0.36
N CYS A 87 0.22 -19.96 -1.20
CA CYS A 87 1.07 -20.11 -2.37
C CYS A 87 2.36 -19.34 -2.12
N GLN A 88 3.46 -20.02 -1.86
CA GLN A 88 4.76 -19.38 -1.60
C GLN A 88 5.80 -19.89 -2.58
N SER A 89 6.43 -18.96 -3.30
CA SER A 89 7.54 -19.27 -4.19
C SER A 89 8.82 -19.57 -3.43
N ASN A 90 9.73 -20.34 -4.03
CA ASN A 90 11.03 -20.69 -3.45
C ASN A 90 10.92 -21.36 -2.07
N ALA A 91 9.81 -22.05 -1.84
CA ALA A 91 9.53 -22.76 -0.61
C ALA A 91 9.12 -24.19 -0.92
N ASN A 92 9.60 -25.12 -0.09
CA ASN A 92 9.18 -26.51 -0.15
C ASN A 92 7.82 -26.66 0.52
N LYS A 93 6.84 -27.24 -0.19
CA LYS A 93 5.50 -27.49 0.35
C LYS A 93 5.49 -28.19 1.71
N ALA A 94 6.31 -29.23 1.89
CA ALA A 94 6.31 -30.03 3.12
C ALA A 94 6.78 -29.22 4.33
N GLU A 95 7.71 -28.27 4.14
CA GLU A 95 8.17 -27.40 5.23
C GLU A 95 7.05 -26.49 5.72
N ILE A 96 6.30 -25.86 4.82
CA ILE A 96 5.18 -25.00 5.20
C ILE A 96 4.04 -25.84 5.79
N GLN A 97 3.77 -27.02 5.25
CA GLN A 97 2.73 -27.92 5.78
C GLN A 97 3.00 -28.34 7.23
N ASN A 98 4.27 -28.47 7.64
CA ASN A 98 4.61 -28.78 9.02
C ASN A 98 4.22 -27.65 10.00
N GLU A 99 4.29 -26.40 9.55
CA GLU A 99 3.91 -25.22 10.34
C GLU A 99 2.40 -24.94 10.27
N TYR A 100 1.78 -25.23 9.12
CA TYR A 100 0.37 -24.98 8.83
C TYR A 100 -0.33 -26.28 8.39
N GLN A 101 -0.56 -27.18 9.36
CA GLN A 101 -0.97 -28.57 9.11
C GLN A 101 -2.25 -28.73 8.29
N ASP A 102 -3.23 -27.85 8.49
CA ASP A 102 -4.54 -27.93 7.82
C ASP A 102 -4.64 -27.05 6.56
N ALA A 103 -3.57 -26.36 6.17
CA ALA A 103 -3.59 -25.43 5.06
C ALA A 103 -3.40 -26.11 3.69
N GLU A 104 -4.01 -25.53 2.66
CA GLU A 104 -3.74 -25.86 1.25
C GLU A 104 -2.45 -25.16 0.82
N ILE A 105 -1.35 -25.91 0.77
CA ILE A 105 -0.04 -25.37 0.40
C ILE A 105 0.28 -25.69 -1.05
N ASN A 106 0.69 -24.67 -1.82
CA ASN A 106 1.18 -24.76 -3.21
C ASN A 106 0.35 -25.78 -4.03
N PRO A 107 -0.94 -25.49 -4.29
CA PRO A 107 -1.89 -26.49 -4.82
C PRO A 107 -1.51 -27.05 -6.19
N ILE A 108 -0.66 -26.34 -6.96
CA ILE A 108 -0.14 -26.77 -8.26
C ILE A 108 1.31 -27.28 -8.21
N GLY A 109 1.88 -27.43 -7.01
CA GLY A 109 3.28 -27.76 -6.79
C GLY A 109 4.16 -26.54 -6.48
N ASP A 110 5.40 -26.81 -6.12
CA ASP A 110 6.40 -25.78 -5.79
C ASP A 110 6.81 -25.00 -7.04
N TRP A 111 7.08 -23.70 -6.87
CA TRP A 111 7.34 -22.76 -7.98
C TRP A 111 8.34 -21.67 -7.54
N THR A 112 9.01 -21.03 -8.51
CA THR A 112 10.12 -20.09 -8.26
C THR A 112 9.75 -18.61 -8.53
N GLY A 113 8.68 -18.35 -9.31
CA GLY A 113 8.18 -16.99 -9.57
C GLY A 113 9.12 -16.13 -10.43
N GLY A 114 8.95 -14.81 -10.37
CA GLY A 114 9.77 -13.81 -11.07
C GLY A 114 8.93 -12.77 -11.83
N THR A 115 9.58 -11.76 -12.41
CA THR A 115 8.92 -10.75 -13.26
C THR A 115 8.42 -11.32 -14.58
N ASP A 116 8.93 -12.48 -14.99
CA ASP A 116 8.64 -13.10 -16.30
C ASP A 116 7.33 -13.89 -16.32
N VAL A 117 6.64 -14.02 -15.17
CA VAL A 117 5.41 -14.81 -15.04
C VAL A 117 4.12 -13.97 -15.02
N ASP A 118 4.20 -12.67 -14.68
CA ASP A 118 3.04 -11.76 -14.60
C ASP A 118 3.50 -10.29 -14.65
N THR A 119 2.89 -9.48 -15.50
CA THR A 119 3.24 -8.05 -15.60
C THR A 119 2.69 -7.26 -14.42
N GLY A 120 3.56 -6.52 -13.72
CA GLY A 120 3.20 -5.63 -12.63
C GLY A 120 2.79 -4.23 -13.09
N ALA A 121 1.97 -3.56 -12.28
CA ALA A 121 1.74 -2.11 -12.36
C ALA A 121 1.46 -1.56 -10.96
N THR A 122 1.90 -0.32 -10.71
CA THR A 122 1.67 0.38 -9.43
C THR A 122 0.18 0.42 -9.10
N ASN A 123 -0.17 0.25 -7.82
CA ASN A 123 -1.55 0.33 -7.30
C ASN A 123 -2.51 -0.75 -7.85
N ARG A 124 -2.01 -1.96 -8.16
CA ARG A 124 -2.83 -3.12 -8.58
C ARG A 124 -3.14 -4.10 -7.45
N LYS A 125 -2.82 -3.75 -6.20
CA LYS A 125 -3.03 -4.56 -4.99
C LYS A 125 -3.77 -3.82 -3.88
N LEU A 126 -4.66 -2.89 -4.25
CA LEU A 126 -5.41 -2.04 -3.32
C LEU A 126 -6.07 -2.80 -2.16
N GLY A 127 -6.64 -3.98 -2.40
CA GLY A 127 -7.25 -4.81 -1.35
C GLY A 127 -6.26 -5.39 -0.35
N SER A 128 -5.03 -5.67 -0.79
CA SER A 128 -3.93 -6.02 0.12
C SER A 128 -3.44 -4.77 0.86
N ASP A 129 -3.33 -3.64 0.17
CA ASP A 129 -2.81 -2.40 0.75
C ASP A 129 -3.79 -1.75 1.75
N MET A 130 -5.10 -1.97 1.61
CA MET A 130 -6.14 -1.23 2.34
C MET A 130 -7.26 -2.10 2.96
N ALA A 131 -7.23 -3.43 2.77
CA ALA A 131 -8.30 -4.34 3.21
C ALA A 131 -9.70 -3.85 2.78
N ASP A 132 -10.65 -3.72 3.71
CA ASP A 132 -12.02 -3.26 3.41
C ASP A 132 -12.12 -1.73 3.25
N SER A 133 -11.02 -1.01 3.45
CA SER A 133 -10.92 0.44 3.28
C SER A 133 -10.66 0.84 1.82
N VAL A 134 -10.65 -0.13 0.89
CA VAL A 134 -10.44 0.12 -0.54
C VAL A 134 -11.46 1.12 -1.09
N THR A 135 -10.93 2.15 -1.73
CA THR A 135 -11.65 3.03 -2.65
C THR A 135 -11.04 2.92 -4.05
N GLY A 136 -11.26 3.90 -4.93
CA GLY A 136 -10.70 3.88 -6.29
C GLY A 136 -9.22 4.29 -6.37
N GLY A 137 -8.73 5.05 -5.40
CA GLY A 137 -7.40 5.67 -5.42
C GLY A 137 -6.31 4.81 -4.80
N GLY A 138 -5.18 4.65 -5.50
CA GLY A 138 -4.01 3.97 -4.96
C GLY A 138 -3.09 4.85 -4.11
N LEU A 139 -2.34 4.21 -3.20
CA LEU A 139 -1.49 4.86 -2.20
C LEU A 139 -0.06 5.15 -2.68
N HIS A 140 0.44 4.40 -3.67
CA HIS A 140 1.85 4.42 -4.04
C HIS A 140 2.12 5.32 -5.25
N GLY A 141 3.30 5.95 -5.27
CA GLY A 141 3.71 6.88 -6.33
C GLY A 141 3.07 8.27 -6.26
N LYS A 142 2.52 8.63 -5.09
CA LYS A 142 1.87 9.92 -4.84
C LYS A 142 2.44 10.53 -3.56
N ASP A 143 2.66 11.84 -3.55
CA ASP A 143 3.03 12.56 -2.33
C ASP A 143 1.81 12.85 -1.45
N LEU A 144 2.07 13.34 -0.24
CA LEU A 144 1.06 13.60 0.78
C LEU A 144 0.05 14.71 0.41
N SER A 145 0.29 15.51 -0.62
CA SER A 145 -0.73 16.46 -1.06
C SER A 145 -1.94 15.76 -1.69
N LYS A 146 -1.82 14.49 -2.11
CA LYS A 146 -2.87 13.75 -2.84
C LYS A 146 -3.82 13.10 -1.84
N ALA A 147 -5.11 13.37 -2.00
CA ALA A 147 -6.13 12.90 -1.07
C ALA A 147 -6.25 11.37 -1.03
N ASP A 148 -5.97 10.70 -2.16
CA ASP A 148 -5.85 9.24 -2.24
C ASP A 148 -4.84 8.65 -1.26
N VAL A 149 -3.83 9.42 -0.85
CA VAL A 149 -2.87 9.03 0.19
C VAL A 149 -3.35 9.58 1.53
N SER A 150 -3.35 10.89 1.70
CA SER A 150 -3.51 11.48 3.04
C SER A 150 -4.92 11.29 3.61
N VAL A 151 -5.97 11.45 2.81
CA VAL A 151 -7.34 11.31 3.34
C VAL A 151 -7.71 9.84 3.54
N ASN A 152 -7.27 8.94 2.67
CA ASN A 152 -7.47 7.49 2.87
C ASN A 152 -6.73 6.98 4.11
N ILE A 153 -5.45 7.34 4.30
CA ILE A 153 -4.69 6.92 5.48
C ILE A 153 -5.32 7.52 6.74
N TYR A 154 -5.69 8.79 6.73
CA TYR A 154 -6.38 9.43 7.85
C TYR A 154 -7.72 8.76 8.17
N ALA A 155 -8.55 8.46 7.16
CA ALA A 155 -9.79 7.73 7.34
C ALA A 155 -9.55 6.35 7.94
N TRP A 156 -8.54 5.63 7.45
CA TRP A 156 -8.15 4.32 7.97
C TRP A 156 -7.72 4.38 9.43
N LEU A 157 -6.84 5.32 9.80
CA LEU A 157 -6.37 5.54 11.17
C LEU A 157 -7.54 5.84 12.12
N LYS A 158 -8.41 6.77 11.72
CA LYS A 158 -9.60 7.14 12.50
C LYS A 158 -10.56 5.96 12.67
N ALA A 159 -10.74 5.13 11.64
CA ALA A 159 -11.55 3.94 11.74
C ALA A 159 -10.95 2.91 12.70
N GLN A 160 -9.62 2.72 12.72
CA GLN A 160 -8.98 1.83 13.69
C GLN A 160 -9.12 2.35 15.13
N GLU A 161 -8.99 3.66 15.33
CA GLU A 161 -9.10 4.30 16.64
C GLU A 161 -10.53 4.21 17.20
N THR A 162 -11.53 4.44 16.35
CA THR A 162 -12.94 4.51 16.76
C THR A 162 -13.68 3.17 16.71
N ASP A 163 -13.05 2.14 16.13
CA ASP A 163 -13.66 0.83 15.84
C ASP A 163 -14.98 0.95 15.05
N ALA A 164 -15.07 1.96 14.17
CA ALA A 164 -16.23 2.23 13.35
C ALA A 164 -15.81 2.63 11.92
N PRO A 165 -16.60 2.26 10.88
CA PRO A 165 -16.37 2.76 9.54
C PRO A 165 -16.47 4.29 9.46
N VAL A 166 -15.55 4.90 8.71
CA VAL A 166 -15.49 6.34 8.45
C VAL A 166 -15.48 6.57 6.94
N GLU A 167 -16.17 7.63 6.49
CA GLU A 167 -16.16 8.05 5.09
C GLU A 167 -15.96 9.57 5.01
N PHE A 168 -15.11 9.99 4.08
CA PHE A 168 -14.87 11.38 3.74
C PHE A 168 -14.97 11.57 2.23
N CYS A 169 -15.26 12.80 1.82
CA CYS A 169 -15.07 13.24 0.45
C CYS A 169 -14.33 14.57 0.44
N CYS A 170 -13.62 14.86 -0.65
CA CYS A 170 -13.14 16.20 -0.93
C CYS A 170 -13.24 16.53 -2.41
N ALA A 171 -13.34 17.82 -2.69
CA ALA A 171 -13.07 18.41 -3.99
C ALA A 171 -11.62 18.90 -4.03
N ILE A 172 -11.04 18.92 -5.23
CA ILE A 172 -9.74 19.57 -5.42
C ILE A 172 -9.79 21.02 -4.92
N GLY A 173 -8.82 21.39 -4.09
CA GLY A 173 -8.74 22.71 -3.46
C GLY A 173 -9.45 22.85 -2.13
N ASP A 174 -10.11 21.81 -1.62
CA ASP A 174 -10.68 21.86 -0.27
C ASP A 174 -9.57 22.03 0.78
N GLU A 175 -9.79 22.97 1.70
CA GLU A 175 -8.86 23.30 2.77
C GLU A 175 -9.22 22.62 4.09
N ILE A 176 -10.45 22.11 4.20
CA ILE A 176 -10.98 21.52 5.43
C ILE A 176 -11.65 20.19 5.09
N ILE A 177 -11.26 19.13 5.78
CA ILE A 177 -11.91 17.81 5.74
C ILE A 177 -12.10 17.37 7.18
N ASP A 178 -13.25 16.78 7.52
CA ASP A 178 -13.55 16.33 8.89
C ASP A 178 -13.46 17.46 9.93
N GLY A 179 -13.76 18.70 9.52
CA GLY A 179 -13.62 19.89 10.37
C GLY A 179 -12.17 20.29 10.68
N ARG A 180 -11.18 19.63 10.07
CA ARG A 180 -9.75 19.90 10.26
C ARG A 180 -9.11 20.51 9.01
N PRO A 181 -8.13 21.40 9.14
CA PRO A 181 -7.32 21.84 8.02
C PRO A 181 -6.67 20.65 7.30
N TYR A 182 -6.65 20.67 5.98
CA TYR A 182 -6.04 19.62 5.17
C TYR A 182 -4.55 19.44 5.50
N SER A 183 -3.84 20.53 5.82
CA SER A 183 -2.46 20.47 6.28
C SER A 183 -2.27 19.65 7.55
N GLU A 184 -3.25 19.65 8.47
CA GLU A 184 -3.19 18.86 9.70
C GLU A 184 -3.34 17.36 9.40
N ILE A 185 -4.24 17.01 8.49
CA ILE A 185 -4.39 15.64 7.98
C ILE A 185 -3.07 15.16 7.34
N VAL A 186 -2.44 16.02 6.53
CA VAL A 186 -1.14 15.72 5.91
C VAL A 186 -0.05 15.47 6.95
N GLU A 187 0.00 16.23 8.03
CA GLU A 187 1.01 16.03 9.08
C GLU A 187 0.73 14.77 9.93
N ILE A 188 -0.52 14.46 10.25
CA ILE A 188 -0.88 13.17 10.90
C ILE A 188 -0.38 11.99 10.05
N VAL A 189 -0.59 12.04 8.74
CA VAL A 189 -0.15 10.98 7.83
C VAL A 189 1.36 10.98 7.66
N ARG A 190 2.01 12.15 7.65
CA ARG A 190 3.47 12.26 7.62
C ARG A 190 4.08 11.57 8.83
N GLU A 191 3.56 11.82 10.02
CA GLU A 191 4.02 11.18 11.27
C GLU A 191 3.84 9.67 11.17
N PHE A 192 2.66 9.20 10.79
CA PHE A 192 2.41 7.76 10.59
C PHE A 192 3.39 7.09 9.61
N ILE A 193 3.61 7.68 8.43
CA ILE A 193 4.56 7.12 7.44
C ILE A 193 6.00 7.19 7.96
N SER A 194 6.36 8.25 8.67
CA SER A 194 7.72 8.42 9.22
C SER A 194 8.00 7.37 10.30
N ASP A 195 7.04 7.13 11.19
CA ASP A 195 7.13 6.13 12.27
C ASP A 195 7.25 4.70 11.73
N LEU A 196 6.66 4.41 10.56
CA LEU A 196 6.84 3.15 9.84
C LEU A 196 8.23 2.99 9.19
N GLY A 197 8.98 4.08 9.02
CA GLY A 197 10.27 4.08 8.32
C GLY A 197 10.24 4.66 6.90
N GLY A 198 9.20 5.42 6.56
CA GLY A 198 9.06 6.13 5.27
C GLY A 198 8.26 5.38 4.21
N PHE A 199 8.09 6.03 3.06
CA PHE A 199 7.27 5.50 1.95
C PHE A 199 7.74 4.14 1.42
N GLU A 200 9.05 3.87 1.41
CA GLU A 200 9.57 2.58 0.96
C GLU A 200 9.12 1.45 1.90
N LYS A 201 9.17 1.67 3.22
CA LYS A 201 8.65 0.70 4.19
C LYS A 201 7.14 0.58 4.14
N PHE A 202 6.44 1.69 3.97
CA PHE A 202 5.00 1.66 3.76
C PHE A 202 4.60 0.87 2.50
N ALA A 203 5.41 0.89 1.43
CA ALA A 203 5.13 0.15 0.20
C ALA A 203 5.29 -1.38 0.32
N GLU A 204 5.87 -1.89 1.41
CA GLU A 204 6.00 -3.34 1.62
C GLU A 204 4.66 -4.00 1.97
N TRP A 205 3.78 -3.28 2.68
CA TRP A 205 2.53 -3.86 3.25
C TRP A 205 1.30 -2.95 3.15
N GLY A 206 1.47 -1.68 2.78
CA GLY A 206 0.39 -0.71 2.83
C GLY A 206 -0.07 -0.48 4.27
N LEU A 207 -1.38 -0.52 4.50
CA LEU A 207 -2.02 -0.24 5.78
C LEU A 207 -2.25 -1.50 6.65
N VAL A 208 -2.06 -2.71 6.13
CA VAL A 208 -2.62 -3.96 6.72
C VAL A 208 -1.55 -4.94 7.18
#